data_AF-A0AAU3C0R5-F1
#
_entry.id   AF-A0AAU3C0R5-F1
#
_cell.length_a   1.000
_cell.length_b   1.000
_cell.length_c   1.000
_cell.angle_alpha   90.00
_cell.angle_beta   90.00
_cell.angle_gamma   90.00
#
_symmetry.space_group_name_H-M   'P 1'
#
loop_
_entity.id
_entity.type
_entity.pdbx_description
1 polymer ?
#
loop_
_entity_poly.entity_id
_entity_poly.type
_entity_poly.pdbx_seq_one_letter_code
_entity_poly.pdbx_strand_id
1 'polypeptide(L)'
;MNHENAQPEDGCGAPIVVQRATGTGGRRVTIRARNAGIAHSDADLVEFLRRAGLPDAGDLLDDPRWVEWQDGRPHEYDTTPPGHMDHGAVIR
;
A
#
# COMPACT_ATOMS: atom_id res chain seq x y z
N MET A 1 7.80 -9.58 -30.77
CA MET A 1 6.87 -9.43 -29.63
C MET A 1 7.76 -9.16 -28.44
N ASN A 2 7.81 -7.90 -28.06
CA ASN A 2 8.85 -7.32 -27.24
C ASN A 2 8.45 -7.53 -25.78
N HIS A 3 9.03 -8.53 -25.10
CA HIS A 3 8.82 -8.76 -23.66
C HIS A 3 9.71 -7.86 -22.78
N GLU A 4 10.27 -6.79 -23.34
CA GLU A 4 11.11 -5.80 -22.67
C GLU A 4 10.24 -4.78 -21.94
N ASN A 5 9.59 -5.19 -20.84
CA ASN A 5 9.20 -4.32 -19.71
C ASN A 5 8.47 -5.03 -18.56
N ALA A 6 8.28 -6.34 -18.63
CA ALA A 6 7.60 -7.07 -17.57
C ALA A 6 8.64 -7.84 -16.75
N GLN A 7 8.97 -7.32 -15.56
CA GLN A 7 9.41 -8.03 -14.35
C GLN A 7 10.70 -7.49 -13.68
N PRO A 8 10.82 -7.69 -12.35
CA PRO A 8 11.82 -7.07 -11.49
C PRO A 8 13.05 -7.97 -11.36
N GLU A 9 14.08 -7.69 -12.14
CA GLU A 9 15.42 -8.21 -11.89
C GLU A 9 16.08 -7.31 -10.82
N ASP A 10 16.68 -7.91 -9.79
CA ASP A 10 17.53 -7.28 -8.76
C ASP A 10 16.86 -6.79 -7.46
N GLY A 11 16.12 -7.67 -6.78
CA GLY A 11 15.77 -7.49 -5.37
C GLY A 11 14.91 -8.65 -4.86
N CYS A 12 15.19 -9.19 -3.69
CA CYS A 12 14.50 -10.37 -3.11
C CYS A 12 13.06 -10.06 -2.64
N GLY A 13 12.27 -9.30 -3.39
CA GLY A 13 10.92 -8.87 -3.00
C GLY A 13 10.15 -8.17 -4.11
N ALA A 14 8.85 -7.98 -3.90
CA ALA A 14 7.99 -7.31 -4.86
C ALA A 14 8.45 -5.85 -5.09
N PRO A 15 8.35 -5.31 -6.31
CA PRO A 15 8.80 -3.96 -6.64
C PRO A 15 8.00 -2.88 -5.93
N ILE A 16 6.81 -3.19 -5.41
CA ILE A 16 5.97 -2.28 -4.63
C ILE A 16 5.75 -2.92 -3.27
N VAL A 17 6.11 -2.22 -2.20
CA VAL A 17 5.91 -2.68 -0.83
C VAL A 17 5.00 -1.70 -0.12
N VAL A 18 3.86 -2.19 0.36
CA VAL A 18 2.86 -1.44 1.12
C VAL A 18 2.96 -1.87 2.58
N GLN A 19 3.50 -0.99 3.41
CA GLN A 19 3.69 -1.23 4.83
C GLN A 19 2.35 -1.28 5.57
N ARG A 20 2.34 -1.90 6.76
CA ARG A 20 1.18 -1.93 7.63
C ARG A 20 0.63 -0.52 7.88
N ALA A 21 -0.68 -0.42 8.06
CA ALA A 21 -1.29 0.86 8.40
C ALA A 21 -0.76 1.35 9.76
N THR A 22 -0.36 2.61 9.83
CA THR A 22 0.18 3.23 11.06
C THR A 22 -0.90 4.03 11.77
N GLY A 23 -0.84 4.14 13.10
CA GLY A 23 -1.90 4.77 13.92
C GLY A 23 -2.26 6.23 13.59
N THR A 24 -1.53 6.88 12.69
CA THR A 24 -1.88 8.20 12.10
C THR A 24 -2.80 8.10 10.88
N GLY A 25 -3.24 6.89 10.50
CA GLY A 25 -3.97 6.58 9.28
C GLY A 25 -3.06 6.33 8.07
N GLY A 26 -3.51 5.49 7.14
CA GLY A 26 -2.84 5.19 5.88
C GLY A 26 -1.68 4.21 5.99
N ARG A 27 -1.13 3.84 4.82
CA ARG A 27 -0.03 2.88 4.63
C ARG A 27 1.14 3.54 3.92
N ARG A 28 2.34 3.28 4.40
CA ARG A 28 3.56 3.77 3.75
C ARG A 28 3.91 2.92 2.55
N VAL A 29 4.14 3.57 1.42
CA VAL A 29 4.39 2.92 0.13
C VAL A 29 5.83 3.13 -0.31
N THR A 30 6.48 2.04 -0.72
CA THR A 30 7.80 2.04 -1.33
C THR A 30 7.71 1.43 -2.72
N ILE A 31 8.25 2.13 -3.73
CA ILE A 31 8.31 1.66 -5.11
C ILE A 31 9.79 1.54 -5.49
N ARG A 32 10.23 0.35 -5.87
CA ARG A 32 11.62 0.02 -6.23
C ARG A 32 12.62 0.55 -5.19
N ALA A 33 12.36 0.22 -3.92
CA ALA A 33 13.12 0.67 -2.75
C ALA A 33 13.17 2.19 -2.49
N ARG A 34 12.36 3.01 -3.19
CA ARG A 34 12.23 4.46 -2.95
C ARG A 34 10.89 4.78 -2.29
N ASN A 35 10.89 5.65 -1.28
CA ASN A 35 9.67 6.10 -0.64
C ASN A 35 8.80 6.88 -1.64
N ALA A 36 7.55 6.42 -1.83
CA ALA A 36 6.58 7.07 -2.70
C ALA A 36 5.64 8.01 -1.91
N GLY A 37 5.29 7.63 -0.68
CA GLY A 37 4.46 8.44 0.20
C GLY A 37 3.63 7.60 1.18
N ILE A 38 2.56 8.19 1.70
CA ILE A 38 1.52 7.53 2.49
C ILE A 38 0.25 7.46 1.61
N ALA A 39 -0.28 6.26 1.40
CA ALA A 39 -1.56 6.04 0.72
C ALA A 39 -2.66 5.86 1.77
N HIS A 40 -3.79 6.53 1.60
CA HIS A 40 -4.98 6.36 2.44
C HIS A 40 -6.07 5.54 1.73
N SER A 41 -5.85 5.19 0.47
CA SER A 41 -6.76 4.44 -0.38
C SER A 41 -6.02 3.75 -1.54
N ASP A 42 -6.69 2.83 -2.23
CA ASP A 42 -6.17 2.24 -3.48
C ASP A 42 -5.94 3.32 -4.54
N ALA A 43 -6.78 4.36 -4.58
CA ALA A 43 -6.64 5.46 -5.51
C ALA A 43 -5.31 6.23 -5.31
N ASP A 44 -4.93 6.47 -4.05
CA ASP A 44 -3.63 7.10 -3.75
C ASP A 44 -2.47 6.20 -4.18
N LEU A 45 -2.61 4.89 -3.96
CA LEU A 45 -1.60 3.91 -4.37
C LEU A 45 -1.45 3.87 -5.90
N VAL A 46 -2.56 3.81 -6.65
CA VAL A 46 -2.55 3.88 -8.12
C VAL A 46 -1.92 5.18 -8.61
N GLU A 47 -2.20 6.31 -7.98
CA GLU A 47 -1.57 7.59 -8.34
C GLU A 47 -0.06 7.60 -8.11
N PHE A 48 0.45 6.95 -7.05
CA PHE A 48 1.89 6.77 -6.87
C PHE A 48 2.51 5.91 -7.97
N LEU A 49 1.85 4.80 -8.33
CA LEU A 49 2.32 3.90 -9.38
C LEU A 49 2.32 4.60 -10.74
N ARG A 50 1.28 5.37 -11.05
CA ARG A 50 1.20 6.19 -12.27
C ARG A 50 2.35 7.20 -12.33
N ARG A 51 2.65 7.90 -11.23
CA ARG A 51 3.80 8.83 -11.14
C ARG A 51 5.14 8.11 -11.28
N ALA A 52 5.19 6.82 -10.95
CA ALA A 52 6.37 5.96 -11.14
C ALA A 52 6.45 5.30 -12.54
N GLY A 53 5.49 5.57 -13.43
CA GLY A 53 5.49 5.06 -14.81
C GLY A 53 4.64 3.81 -15.05
N LEU A 54 3.72 3.48 -14.14
CA LEU A 54 2.78 2.36 -14.26
C LEU A 54 1.33 2.89 -14.37
N PRO A 55 0.84 3.21 -15.58
CA PRO A 55 -0.45 3.89 -15.77
C PRO A 55 -1.70 3.01 -15.55
N ASP A 56 -1.59 1.68 -15.67
CA ASP A 56 -2.69 0.72 -15.52
C ASP A 56 -2.52 -0.13 -14.25
N ALA A 57 -2.35 0.55 -13.12
CA ALA A 57 -1.85 -0.08 -11.90
C ALA A 57 -2.92 -0.74 -11.02
N GLY A 58 -4.20 -0.63 -11.38
CA GLY A 58 -5.31 -1.19 -10.59
C GLY A 58 -5.18 -2.70 -10.42
N ASP A 59 -5.01 -3.42 -11.54
CA ASP A 59 -4.88 -4.89 -11.54
C ASP A 59 -3.55 -5.36 -10.92
N LEU A 60 -2.55 -4.47 -10.81
CA LEU A 60 -1.26 -4.80 -10.19
C LEU A 60 -1.37 -4.91 -8.67
N LEU A 61 -2.39 -4.28 -8.05
CA LEU A 61 -2.58 -4.30 -6.59
C LEU A 61 -2.88 -5.68 -6.04
N ASP A 62 -3.52 -6.52 -6.87
CA ASP A 62 -3.87 -7.90 -6.57
C ASP A 62 -2.77 -8.91 -6.95
N ASP A 63 -1.73 -8.48 -7.68
CA ASP A 63 -0.64 -9.37 -8.11
C ASP A 63 0.50 -9.37 -7.06
N PRO A 64 0.72 -10.46 -6.32
CA PRO A 64 1.76 -10.54 -5.29
C PRO A 64 3.19 -10.46 -5.88
N ARG A 65 3.35 -10.61 -7.20
CA ARG A 65 4.64 -10.39 -7.89
C ARG A 65 4.97 -8.91 -8.01
N TRP A 66 3.96 -8.05 -7.93
CA TRP A 66 4.08 -6.60 -8.05
C TRP A 66 3.95 -5.90 -6.71
N VAL A 67 2.94 -6.27 -5.91
CA VAL A 67 2.64 -5.63 -4.63
C VAL A 67 2.79 -6.61 -3.48
N GLU A 68 3.65 -6.27 -2.55
CA GLU A 68 3.78 -6.94 -1.26
C GLU A 68 3.08 -6.11 -0.18
N TRP A 69 2.03 -6.69 0.40
CA TRP A 69 1.29 -6.11 1.52
C TRP A 69 1.89 -6.61 2.84
N GLN A 70 2.59 -5.74 3.55
CA GLN A 70 3.22 -6.06 4.82
C GLN A 70 2.23 -5.86 5.97
N ASP A 71 1.76 -6.97 6.53
CA ASP A 71 0.84 -7.07 7.68
C ASP A 71 -0.53 -6.37 7.46
N GLY A 72 -1.61 -6.95 7.98
CA GLY A 72 -2.99 -6.51 7.67
C GLY A 72 -3.49 -6.93 6.28
N ARG A 73 -4.76 -6.65 5.99
CA ARG A 73 -5.39 -7.07 4.72
C ARG A 73 -5.05 -6.10 3.58
N PRO A 74 -4.93 -6.59 2.33
CA PRO A 74 -4.92 -5.73 1.15
C PRO A 74 -6.12 -4.77 1.16
N HIS A 75 -5.94 -3.57 0.61
CA HIS A 75 -6.99 -2.53 0.50
C HIS A 75 -7.51 -1.94 1.82
N GLU A 76 -7.01 -2.41 2.97
CA GLU A 76 -7.29 -1.81 4.28
C GLU A 76 -6.21 -0.79 4.62
N TYR A 77 -6.61 0.48 4.67
CA TYR A 77 -5.72 1.63 4.93
C TYR A 77 -6.01 2.34 6.26
N ASP A 78 -7.18 2.09 6.83
CA ASP A 78 -7.56 2.65 8.11
C ASP A 78 -7.05 1.75 9.24
N THR A 79 -6.48 2.35 10.28
CA THR A 79 -6.10 1.64 11.51
C THR A 79 -7.20 1.65 12.55
N THR A 80 -8.38 2.21 12.27
CA THR A 80 -9.48 2.32 13.23
C THR A 80 -9.71 0.95 13.84
N PRO A 81 -9.30 0.74 15.10
CA PRO A 81 -9.57 -0.52 15.75
C PRO A 81 -11.09 -0.62 15.87
N PRO A 82 -11.75 -1.73 15.50
CA PRO A 82 -13.16 -1.91 15.81
C PRO A 82 -13.30 -1.84 17.34
N GLY A 83 -13.85 -0.73 17.85
CA GLY A 83 -14.23 -0.61 19.26
C GLY A 83 -13.53 0.43 20.13
N HIS A 84 -12.97 1.54 19.63
CA HIS A 84 -12.69 2.68 20.53
C HIS A 84 -13.96 3.52 20.78
N MET A 85 -14.99 2.89 21.36
CA MET A 85 -15.94 3.60 22.22
C MET A 85 -15.44 3.49 23.65
N ASP A 86 -14.71 4.49 24.13
CA ASP A 86 -14.78 4.88 25.54
C ASP A 86 -15.24 6.34 25.59
N HIS A 87 -16.53 6.54 25.30
CA HIS A 87 -17.29 7.64 25.87
C HIS A 87 -18.03 7.06 27.08
N GLY A 88 -17.27 6.71 28.13
CA GLY A 88 -17.77 5.87 29.21
C GLY A 88 -17.24 6.15 30.61
N ALA A 89 -16.32 7.09 30.83
CA ALA A 89 -15.99 7.54 32.17
C ALA A 89 -16.87 8.72 32.58
N VAL A 90 -18.06 8.40 33.10
CA VAL A 90 -18.84 9.28 33.98
C VAL A 90 -17.93 9.77 35.11
N ILE A 91 -17.61 11.07 35.12
CA ILE A 91 -17.10 11.72 36.33
C ILE A 91 -18.27 11.75 37.31
N ARG A 92 -18.27 10.78 38.23
CA ARG A 92 -19.03 10.85 39.48
C ARG A 92 -18.38 11.86 40.42
#